data_AF-A0AAN9GXQ3-F1
#
_entry.id   AF-A0AAN9GXQ3-F1
#
_cell.length_a   1.000
_cell.length_b   1.000
_cell.length_c   1.000
_cell.angle_alpha   90.00
_cell.angle_beta   90.00
_cell.angle_gamma   90.00
#
_symmetry.space_group_name_H-M   'P 1'
#
loop_
_entity.id
_entity.type
_entity.pdbx_description
1 polymer ?
#
loop_
_entity_poly.entity_id
_entity_poly.type
_entity_poly.pdbx_seq_one_letter_code
_entity_poly.pdbx_strand_id
1 'polypeptide(L)'
;MEQKYEEEIQMLQQEIEMLEAEQEETLRTIFIKHGDRLQEELKSVCEERGGGGAHKRALSKLHTEVRELEKDLRRQTEINGIALNECFVKTLHKSERKLVQQLRLAGHCSVLLFQVEFAVTEIQEDDALLRRVTELNIVVDGVEFKDFSAFVSRMEDTKDLLLFFRTLRTFSERCEERRQTFQHFQAPGD
;
A
#
# COMPACT_ATOMS: atom_id res chain seq x y z
N MET A 1 29.58 -20.62 22.79
CA MET A 1 28.55 -20.51 21.73
C MET A 1 27.59 -19.37 22.04
N GLU A 2 27.14 -19.20 23.28
CA GLU A 2 26.26 -18.09 23.70
C GLU A 2 26.82 -16.69 23.43
N GLN A 3 28.10 -16.44 23.75
CA GLN A 3 28.75 -15.15 23.49
C GLN A 3 28.74 -14.73 22.01
N LYS A 4 28.85 -15.69 21.08
CA LYS A 4 28.82 -15.40 19.65
C LYS A 4 27.44 -14.91 19.20
N TYR A 5 26.37 -15.46 19.80
CA TYR A 5 25.01 -15.02 19.53
C TYR A 5 24.71 -13.67 20.20
N GLU A 6 25.27 -13.40 21.38
CA GLU A 6 25.15 -12.07 22.01
C GLU A 6 25.83 -10.98 21.19
N GLU A 7 27.01 -11.26 20.64
CA GLU A 7 27.72 -10.35 19.72
C GLU A 7 26.93 -10.12 18.43
N GLU A 8 26.34 -11.17 17.86
CA GLU A 8 25.51 -11.06 16.65
C GLU A 8 24.21 -10.28 16.90
N ILE A 9 23.56 -10.48 18.04
CA ILE A 9 22.39 -9.70 18.46
C ILE A 9 22.76 -8.23 18.63
N GLN A 10 23.91 -7.91 19.25
CA GLN A 10 24.36 -6.52 19.40
C GLN A 10 24.65 -5.86 18.06
N MET A 11 25.28 -6.55 17.11
CA MET A 11 25.52 -5.99 15.78
C MET A 11 24.22 -5.71 15.04
N LEU A 12 23.25 -6.63 15.10
CA LEU A 12 21.94 -6.43 14.46
C LEU A 12 21.16 -5.29 15.12
N GLN A 13 21.23 -5.13 16.43
CA GLN A 13 20.61 -3.99 17.13
C GLN A 13 21.21 -2.65 16.69
N GLN A 14 22.55 -2.59 16.54
CA GLN A 14 23.22 -1.39 16.05
C GLN A 14 22.89 -1.09 14.58
N GLU A 15 22.75 -2.12 13.75
CA GLU A 15 22.34 -1.97 12.35
C GLU A 15 20.89 -1.45 12.25
N ILE A 16 19.97 -1.96 13.07
CA ILE A 16 18.58 -1.49 13.12
C ILE A 16 18.54 -0.02 13.55
N GLU A 17 19.26 0.35 14.62
CA GLU A 17 19.30 1.73 15.12
C GLU A 17 19.86 2.71 14.06
N MET A 18 20.88 2.27 13.31
CA MET A 18 21.44 3.04 12.19
C MET A 18 20.43 3.22 11.05
N LEU A 19 19.72 2.16 10.67
CA LEU A 19 18.72 2.20 9.60
C LEU A 19 17.50 3.03 9.98
N GLU A 20 17.06 2.98 11.24
CA GLU A 20 15.98 3.83 11.76
C GLU A 20 16.39 5.31 11.74
N ALA A 21 17.63 5.63 12.12
CA ALA A 21 18.15 6.99 12.03
C ALA A 21 18.24 7.50 10.58
N GLU A 22 18.70 6.66 9.65
CA GLU A 22 18.77 6.98 8.22
C GLU A 22 17.37 7.18 7.62
N GLN A 23 16.40 6.35 8.02
CA GLN A 23 15.00 6.50 7.62
C GLN A 23 14.42 7.82 8.15
N GLU A 24 14.65 8.16 9.42
CA GLU A 24 14.18 9.41 10.00
C GLU A 24 14.83 10.63 9.33
N GLU A 25 16.13 10.58 9.05
CA GLU A 25 16.83 11.62 8.30
C GLU A 25 16.31 11.74 6.86
N THR A 26 15.98 10.62 6.21
CA THR A 26 15.36 10.61 4.89
C THR A 26 13.98 11.26 4.91
N LEU A 27 13.13 10.91 5.89
CA LEU A 27 11.80 11.50 6.07
C LEU A 27 11.90 13.00 6.39
N ARG A 28 12.82 13.39 7.27
CA ARG A 28 13.11 14.81 7.57
C ARG A 28 13.61 15.54 6.34
N THR A 29 14.47 14.93 5.54
CA THR A 29 15.00 15.52 4.29
C THR A 29 13.90 15.68 3.25
N ILE A 30 12.99 14.71 3.12
CA ILE A 30 11.81 14.82 2.26
C ILE A 30 10.90 15.95 2.75
N PHE A 31 10.68 16.04 4.06
CA PHE A 31 9.89 17.11 4.66
C PHE A 31 10.53 18.50 4.48
N ILE A 32 11.85 18.63 4.56
CA ILE A 32 12.53 19.90 4.32
C ILE A 32 12.51 20.25 2.82
N LYS A 33 12.80 19.29 1.93
CA LYS A 33 12.84 19.53 0.47
C LYS A 33 11.46 19.82 -0.13
N HIS A 34 10.41 19.20 0.40
CA HIS A 34 9.06 19.29 -0.16
C HIS A 34 8.07 19.99 0.75
N GLY A 35 8.22 19.92 2.07
CA GLY A 35 7.32 20.55 3.05
C GLY A 35 7.51 22.06 3.11
N ASP A 36 8.75 22.57 3.07
CA ASP A 36 9.00 24.02 2.98
C ASP A 36 8.48 24.57 1.65
N ARG A 37 8.67 23.82 0.55
CA ARG A 37 8.14 24.17 -0.77
C ARG A 37 6.61 24.07 -0.84
N LEU A 38 5.98 23.09 -0.18
CA LEU A 38 4.52 22.99 -0.08
C LEU A 38 3.98 24.14 0.79
N GLN A 39 4.67 24.49 1.87
CA GLN A 39 4.30 25.57 2.78
C GLN A 39 4.54 26.96 2.17
N GLU A 40 5.60 27.14 1.37
CA GLU A 40 5.86 28.35 0.57
C GLU A 40 4.94 28.43 -0.64
N GLU A 41 4.62 27.34 -1.35
CA GLU A 41 3.61 27.32 -2.41
C GLU A 41 2.22 27.61 -1.82
N LEU A 42 1.93 27.16 -0.59
CA LEU A 42 0.72 27.52 0.15
C LEU A 42 0.70 28.99 0.63
N LYS A 43 1.85 29.53 1.09
CA LYS A 43 1.98 30.91 1.58
C LYS A 43 2.08 31.96 0.48
N SER A 44 2.91 31.74 -0.54
CA SER A 44 3.09 32.65 -1.68
C SER A 44 1.80 32.81 -2.51
N VAL A 45 0.97 31.77 -2.59
CA VAL A 45 -0.35 31.83 -3.22
C VAL A 45 -1.40 32.53 -2.33
N CYS A 46 -1.19 32.62 -1.02
CA CYS A 46 -2.04 33.39 -0.11
C CYS A 46 -1.71 34.90 -0.10
N GLU A 47 -0.50 35.30 -0.50
CA GLU A 47 -0.04 36.70 -0.41
C GLU A 47 -0.22 37.50 -1.72
N GLU A 48 -0.51 36.86 -2.85
CA GLU A 48 -0.88 37.56 -4.09
C GLU A 48 -2.31 38.14 -4.04
N ARG A 49 -2.40 39.31 -3.41
CA ARG A 49 -3.27 40.46 -3.73
C ARG A 49 -4.70 40.14 -4.21
N GLY A 50 -5.62 40.02 -3.26
CA GLY A 50 -7.06 40.31 -3.48
C GLY A 50 -7.98 39.12 -3.81
N GLY A 51 -7.52 37.88 -3.69
CA GLY A 51 -8.25 36.67 -4.13
C GLY A 51 -8.68 35.68 -3.04
N GLY A 52 -8.77 36.06 -1.76
CA GLY A 52 -9.02 35.13 -0.64
C GLY A 52 -10.26 34.21 -0.78
N GLY A 53 -11.27 34.62 -1.55
CA GLY A 53 -12.46 33.81 -1.83
C GLY A 53 -12.26 32.69 -2.86
N ALA A 54 -11.30 32.82 -3.77
CA ALA A 54 -11.02 31.78 -4.79
C ALA A 54 -10.20 30.63 -4.19
N HIS A 55 -9.17 30.96 -3.40
CA HIS A 55 -8.34 29.98 -2.69
C HIS A 55 -9.15 29.21 -1.63
N LYS A 56 -9.95 29.91 -0.81
CA LYS A 56 -10.85 29.25 0.16
C LYS A 56 -11.84 28.30 -0.52
N ARG A 57 -12.33 28.66 -1.72
CA ARG A 57 -13.19 27.78 -2.53
C ARG A 57 -12.44 26.57 -3.08
N ALA A 58 -11.24 26.76 -3.62
CA ALA A 58 -10.40 25.67 -4.11
C ALA A 58 -10.04 24.68 -2.99
N LEU A 59 -9.62 25.17 -1.83
CA LEU A 59 -9.37 24.34 -0.65
C LEU A 59 -10.63 23.62 -0.17
N SER A 60 -11.77 24.31 -0.11
CA SER A 60 -13.02 23.67 0.29
C SER A 60 -13.44 22.57 -0.69
N LYS A 61 -13.22 22.78 -1.99
CA LYS A 61 -13.49 21.80 -3.04
C LYS A 61 -12.57 20.58 -2.91
N LEU A 62 -11.27 20.80 -2.74
CA LEU A 62 -10.31 19.71 -2.52
C LEU A 62 -10.65 18.91 -1.26
N HIS A 63 -10.99 19.59 -0.17
CA HIS A 63 -11.40 18.92 1.07
C HIS A 63 -12.68 18.09 0.89
N THR A 64 -13.66 18.58 0.13
CA THR A 64 -14.84 17.77 -0.21
C THR A 64 -14.49 16.57 -1.07
N GLU A 65 -13.60 16.72 -2.06
CA GLU A 65 -13.15 15.62 -2.92
C GLU A 65 -12.42 14.54 -2.12
N VAL A 66 -11.48 14.92 -1.24
CA VAL A 66 -10.79 13.98 -0.35
C VAL A 66 -11.78 13.22 0.53
N ARG A 67 -12.77 13.92 1.11
CA ARG A 67 -13.79 13.29 1.95
C ARG A 67 -14.66 12.29 1.18
N GLU A 68 -15.01 12.59 -0.06
CA GLU A 68 -15.76 11.64 -0.90
C GLU A 68 -14.88 10.45 -1.29
N LEU A 69 -13.62 10.67 -1.66
CA LEU A 69 -12.67 9.58 -1.93
C LEU A 69 -12.46 8.66 -0.71
N GLU A 70 -12.37 9.21 0.50
CA GLU A 70 -12.30 8.42 1.73
C GLU A 70 -13.57 7.59 1.97
N LYS A 71 -14.76 8.13 1.66
CA LYS A 71 -16.02 7.38 1.75
C LYS A 71 -16.04 6.25 0.74
N ASP A 72 -15.63 6.52 -0.50
CA ASP A 72 -15.60 5.51 -1.55
C ASP A 72 -14.57 4.42 -1.26
N LEU A 73 -13.40 4.79 -0.71
CA LEU A 73 -12.42 3.84 -0.23
C LEU A 73 -12.98 2.93 0.87
N ARG A 74 -13.64 3.50 1.88
CA ARG A 74 -14.31 2.71 2.94
C ARG A 74 -15.33 1.74 2.36
N ARG A 75 -16.19 2.21 1.45
CA ARG A 75 -17.18 1.36 0.76
C ARG A 75 -16.52 0.25 -0.05
N GLN A 76 -15.44 0.54 -0.75
CA GLN A 76 -14.70 -0.48 -1.51
C GLN A 76 -14.06 -1.52 -0.61
N THR A 77 -13.49 -1.11 0.52
CA THR A 77 -12.94 -2.02 1.53
C THR A 77 -14.04 -2.93 2.09
N GLU A 78 -15.21 -2.39 2.42
CA GLU A 78 -16.37 -3.17 2.89
C GLU A 78 -16.85 -4.18 1.85
N ILE A 79 -16.93 -3.78 0.57
CA ILE A 79 -17.40 -4.65 -0.52
C ILE A 79 -16.38 -5.74 -0.88
N ASN A 80 -15.08 -5.41 -0.86
CA ASN A 80 -14.03 -6.33 -1.30
C ASN A 80 -13.48 -7.20 -0.16
N GLY A 81 -13.72 -6.82 1.10
CA GLY A 81 -13.16 -7.50 2.28
C GLY A 81 -11.64 -7.33 2.43
N ILE A 82 -11.03 -6.42 1.67
CA ILE A 82 -9.59 -6.17 1.62
C ILE A 82 -9.32 -4.75 2.10
N ALA A 83 -8.56 -4.61 3.17
CA ALA A 83 -8.09 -3.33 3.69
C ALA A 83 -6.61 -3.14 3.37
N LEU A 84 -6.25 -1.96 2.86
CA LEU A 84 -4.87 -1.57 2.62
C LEU A 84 -4.41 -0.62 3.72
N ASN A 85 -3.29 -0.95 4.35
CA ASN A 85 -2.69 -0.16 5.42
C ASN A 85 -1.58 0.73 4.87
N GLU A 86 -0.81 0.21 3.91
CA GLU A 86 0.35 0.90 3.36
C GLU A 86 0.36 0.78 1.84
N CYS A 87 0.71 1.88 1.20
CA CYS A 87 0.94 1.95 -0.24
C CYS A 87 2.20 2.79 -0.46
N PHE A 88 3.20 2.17 -1.06
CA PHE A 88 4.45 2.82 -1.43
C PHE A 88 4.63 2.74 -2.94
N VAL A 89 5.01 3.86 -3.54
CA VAL A 89 5.27 3.97 -4.97
C VAL A 89 6.63 4.61 -5.16
N LYS A 90 7.54 3.91 -5.82
CA LYS A 90 8.87 4.39 -6.18
C LYS A 90 9.01 4.42 -7.70
N THR A 91 9.27 5.60 -8.24
CA THR A 91 9.61 5.72 -9.66
C THR A 91 11.08 5.32 -9.85
N LEU A 92 11.32 4.21 -10.55
CA LEU A 92 12.66 3.71 -10.84
C LEU A 92 13.26 4.36 -12.08
N HIS A 93 12.43 4.64 -13.07
CA HIS A 93 12.87 5.26 -14.32
C HIS A 93 11.73 6.08 -14.92
N LYS A 94 12.03 7.29 -15.38
CA LYS A 94 11.09 8.12 -16.12
C LYS A 94 11.82 8.77 -17.29
N SER A 95 11.29 8.56 -18.49
CA SER A 95 11.69 9.19 -19.74
C SER A 95 10.44 9.67 -20.49
N GLU A 96 10.61 10.35 -21.62
CA GLU A 96 9.48 10.82 -22.44
C GLU A 96 8.56 9.69 -22.90
N ARG A 97 9.09 8.49 -23.14
CA ARG A 97 8.35 7.36 -23.71
C ARG A 97 8.20 6.16 -22.77
N LYS A 98 8.87 6.17 -21.62
CA LYS A 98 8.89 5.01 -20.71
C LYS A 98 8.90 5.44 -19.25
N LEU A 99 8.00 4.85 -18.47
CA LEU A 99 7.92 4.98 -17.03
C LEU A 99 7.99 3.59 -16.39
N VAL A 100 8.86 3.43 -15.39
CA VAL A 100 8.95 2.21 -14.58
C VAL A 100 8.75 2.59 -13.12
N GLN A 101 7.76 1.97 -12.50
CA GLN A 101 7.41 2.18 -11.09
C GLN A 101 7.43 0.85 -10.35
N GLN A 102 7.96 0.88 -9.13
CA GLN A 102 7.86 -0.20 -8.16
C GLN A 102 6.80 0.19 -7.14
N LEU A 103 5.81 -0.68 -6.95
CA LEU A 103 4.71 -0.48 -6.02
C LEU A 103 4.80 -1.55 -4.94
N ARG A 104 4.61 -1.15 -3.69
CA ARG A 104 4.45 -2.06 -2.55
C ARG A 104 3.15 -1.74 -1.85
N LEU A 105 2.30 -2.75 -1.69
CA LEU A 105 1.01 -2.67 -1.00
C LEU A 105 1.08 -3.61 0.19
N ALA A 106 0.71 -3.14 1.38
CA ALA A 106 0.52 -4.00 2.54
C ALA A 106 -0.91 -3.82 3.07
N GLY A 107 -1.50 -4.92 3.52
CA GLY A 107 -2.89 -4.92 3.92
C GLY A 107 -3.30 -6.24 4.55
N HIS A 108 -4.60 -6.36 4.78
CA HIS A 108 -5.18 -7.56 5.34
C HIS A 108 -6.54 -7.87 4.73
N CYS A 109 -6.90 -9.15 4.83
CA CYS A 109 -8.12 -9.73 4.31
C CYS A 109 -8.64 -10.74 5.34
N SER A 110 -9.71 -10.39 6.05
CA SER A 110 -10.11 -11.11 7.27
C SER A 110 -8.92 -11.24 8.24
N VAL A 111 -8.51 -12.46 8.61
CA VAL A 111 -7.37 -12.76 9.48
C VAL A 111 -6.03 -12.83 8.75
N LEU A 112 -6.01 -12.75 7.42
CA LEU A 112 -4.82 -12.96 6.60
C LEU A 112 -4.12 -11.62 6.32
N LEU A 113 -2.87 -11.47 6.77
CA LEU A 113 -2.04 -10.32 6.41
C LEU A 113 -1.28 -10.61 5.11
N PHE A 114 -1.09 -9.60 4.28
CA PHE A 114 -0.35 -9.74 3.04
C PHE A 114 0.46 -8.48 2.72
N GLN A 115 1.53 -8.69 1.96
CA GLN A 115 2.31 -7.66 1.29
C GLN A 115 2.53 -8.08 -0.16
N VAL A 116 2.29 -7.17 -1.09
CA VAL A 116 2.51 -7.38 -2.52
C VAL A 116 3.43 -6.30 -3.04
N GLU A 117 4.50 -6.71 -3.69
CA GLU A 117 5.45 -5.83 -4.34
C GLU A 117 5.52 -6.15 -5.83
N PHE A 118 5.36 -5.15 -6.69
CA PHE A 118 5.33 -5.37 -8.13
C PHE A 118 5.88 -4.18 -8.90
N ALA A 119 6.50 -4.47 -10.05
CA ALA A 119 6.98 -3.46 -10.97
C ALA A 119 5.99 -3.29 -12.13
N VAL A 120 5.64 -2.05 -12.43
CA VAL A 120 4.82 -1.66 -13.57
C VAL A 120 5.70 -0.91 -14.55
N THR A 121 5.73 -1.39 -15.80
CA THR A 121 6.33 -0.66 -16.90
C THR A 121 5.24 -0.13 -17.82
N GLU A 122 5.28 1.18 -18.05
CA GLU A 122 4.45 1.90 -19.00
C GLU A 122 5.34 2.37 -20.16
N ILE A 123 4.95 2.04 -21.39
CA ILE A 123 5.64 2.45 -22.61
C ILE A 123 4.62 3.14 -23.51
N GLN A 124 4.97 4.34 -23.97
CA GLN A 124 4.23 5.07 -24.97
C GLN A 124 4.79 4.74 -26.35
N GLU A 125 4.02 3.97 -27.13
CA GLU A 125 4.30 3.67 -28.53
C GLU A 125 3.28 4.43 -29.39
N ASP A 126 3.74 5.47 -30.07
CA ASP A 126 2.92 6.37 -30.90
C ASP A 126 1.66 6.86 -30.15
N ASP A 127 0.47 6.33 -30.48
CA ASP A 127 -0.83 6.65 -29.86
C ASP A 127 -1.28 5.64 -28.77
N ALA A 128 -0.54 4.55 -28.53
CA ALA A 128 -0.89 3.51 -27.58
C ALA A 128 -0.04 3.59 -26.29
N LEU A 129 -0.72 3.53 -25.14
CA LEU A 129 -0.08 3.38 -23.83
C LEU A 129 -0.11 1.90 -23.43
N LEU A 130 1.04 1.24 -23.48
CA LEU A 130 1.21 -0.15 -23.06
C LEU A 130 1.64 -0.18 -21.59
N ARG A 131 0.79 -0.75 -20.73
CA ARG A 131 1.07 -0.93 -19.29
C ARG A 131 1.09 -2.40 -18.94
N ARG A 132 2.18 -2.87 -18.33
CA ARG A 132 2.31 -4.29 -17.91
C ARG A 132 3.05 -4.42 -16.58
N VAL A 133 2.62 -5.41 -15.79
CA VAL A 133 3.35 -5.88 -14.60
C VAL A 133 4.54 -6.72 -15.05
N THR A 134 5.75 -6.26 -14.74
CA THR A 134 7.01 -6.93 -15.12
C THR A 134 7.55 -7.84 -14.05
N GLU A 135 7.28 -7.53 -12.79
CA GLU A 135 7.74 -8.28 -11.62
C GLU A 135 6.60 -8.31 -10.59
N LEU A 136 6.49 -9.40 -9.84
CA LEU A 136 5.50 -9.58 -8.79
C LEU A 136 6.11 -10.48 -7.72
N ASN A 137 6.07 -10.02 -6.48
CA ASN A 137 6.49 -10.71 -5.28
C ASN A 137 5.40 -10.56 -4.23
N ILE A 138 5.03 -11.64 -3.58
CA ILE A 138 3.89 -11.70 -2.67
C ILE A 138 4.35 -12.39 -1.39
N VAL A 139 4.13 -11.73 -0.26
CA VAL A 139 4.34 -12.28 1.08
C VAL A 139 2.98 -12.35 1.75
N VAL A 140 2.64 -13.51 2.31
CA VAL A 140 1.38 -13.72 3.03
C VAL A 140 1.70 -14.32 4.38
N ASP A 141 1.18 -13.70 5.45
CA ASP A 141 1.26 -14.25 6.80
C ASP A 141 0.08 -15.19 7.02
N GLY A 142 0.33 -16.46 6.73
CA GLY A 142 -0.69 -17.50 6.71
C GLY A 142 -0.10 -18.87 7.04
N VAL A 143 0.66 -18.96 8.14
CA VAL A 143 1.31 -20.22 8.59
C VAL A 143 0.28 -21.37 8.72
N GLU A 144 -0.98 -21.04 9.02
CA GLU A 144 -2.08 -21.99 9.13
C GLU A 144 -2.59 -22.51 7.77
N PHE A 145 -2.27 -21.84 6.66
CA PHE A 145 -2.79 -22.13 5.33
C PHE A 145 -1.68 -22.61 4.38
N LYS A 146 -1.29 -23.88 4.52
CA LYS A 146 -0.22 -24.51 3.72
C LYS A 146 -0.41 -24.36 2.21
N ASP A 147 -1.66 -24.34 1.74
CA ASP A 147 -2.01 -24.23 0.32
C ASP A 147 -1.74 -22.83 -0.28
N PHE A 148 -1.52 -21.79 0.54
CA PHE A 148 -1.21 -20.46 0.04
C PHE A 148 0.16 -20.40 -0.62
N SER A 149 1.12 -21.21 -0.20
CA SER A 149 2.47 -21.22 -0.81
C SER A 149 2.43 -21.55 -2.31
N ALA A 150 1.72 -22.62 -2.67
CA ALA A 150 1.55 -23.04 -4.07
C ALA A 150 0.64 -22.09 -4.87
N PHE A 151 -0.25 -21.36 -4.20
CA PHE A 151 -1.05 -20.31 -4.83
C PHE A 151 -0.18 -19.07 -5.12
N VAL A 152 0.56 -18.58 -4.12
CA VAL A 152 1.45 -17.42 -4.20
C VAL A 152 2.49 -17.61 -5.29
N SER A 153 3.23 -18.73 -5.26
CA SER A 153 4.25 -19.02 -6.28
C SER A 153 3.67 -18.99 -7.69
N ARG A 154 2.47 -19.53 -7.89
CA ARG A 154 1.79 -19.48 -9.20
C ARG A 154 1.42 -18.06 -9.61
N MET A 155 0.98 -17.21 -8.67
CA MET A 155 0.64 -15.82 -8.97
C MET A 155 1.87 -15.01 -9.32
N GLU A 156 2.98 -15.21 -8.62
CA GLU A 156 4.27 -14.58 -8.92
C GLU A 156 4.76 -14.98 -10.33
N ASP A 157 4.66 -16.26 -10.68
CA ASP A 157 5.03 -16.77 -12.01
C ASP A 157 4.16 -16.18 -13.13
N THR A 158 2.83 -16.15 -12.95
CA THR A 158 1.89 -15.64 -13.96
C THR A 158 1.80 -14.12 -13.99
N LYS A 159 2.26 -13.45 -12.93
CA LYS A 159 2.12 -12.00 -12.70
C LYS A 159 0.66 -11.54 -12.69
N ASP A 160 -0.25 -12.44 -12.34
CA ASP A 160 -1.69 -12.18 -12.34
C ASP A 160 -2.15 -11.56 -11.01
N LEU A 161 -1.88 -10.26 -10.88
CA LEU A 161 -2.29 -9.47 -9.73
C LEU A 161 -3.82 -9.45 -9.55
N LEU A 162 -4.58 -9.51 -10.64
CA LEU A 162 -6.03 -9.48 -10.60
C LEU A 162 -6.59 -10.77 -10.00
N LEU A 163 -6.07 -11.92 -10.42
CA LEU A 163 -6.43 -13.20 -9.84
C LEU A 163 -6.05 -13.27 -8.37
N PHE A 164 -4.88 -12.75 -7.99
CA PHE A 164 -4.47 -12.67 -6.58
C PHE A 164 -5.53 -11.98 -5.71
N PHE A 165 -5.92 -10.74 -6.06
CA PHE A 165 -6.92 -10.00 -5.27
C PHE A 165 -8.32 -10.60 -5.34
N ARG A 166 -8.71 -11.22 -6.46
CA ARG A 166 -9.99 -11.96 -6.55
C ARG A 166 -10.04 -13.13 -5.60
N THR A 167 -8.96 -13.90 -5.51
CA THR A 167 -8.87 -15.03 -4.58
C THR A 167 -8.91 -14.56 -3.13
N LEU A 168 -8.22 -13.47 -2.79
CA LEU A 168 -8.31 -12.87 -1.45
C LEU A 168 -9.74 -12.46 -1.09
N ARG A 169 -10.43 -11.77 -1.99
CA ARG A 169 -11.84 -11.41 -1.77
C ARG A 169 -12.70 -12.64 -1.49
N THR A 170 -12.61 -13.68 -2.31
CA THR A 170 -13.37 -14.93 -2.09
C THR A 170 -13.00 -15.58 -0.75
N PHE A 171 -11.72 -15.56 -0.37
CA PHE A 171 -11.29 -16.05 0.94
C PHE A 171 -11.94 -15.25 2.09
N SER A 172 -12.00 -13.92 1.98
CA SER A 172 -12.69 -13.07 2.95
C SER A 172 -14.16 -13.44 3.09
N GLU A 173 -14.86 -13.58 1.95
CA GLU A 173 -16.27 -13.95 1.90
C GLU A 173 -16.52 -15.30 2.60
N ARG A 174 -15.67 -16.31 2.37
CA ARG A 174 -15.77 -17.61 3.05
C ARG A 174 -15.49 -17.53 4.55
N CYS A 175 -14.58 -16.66 4.97
CA CYS A 175 -14.30 -16.45 6.39
C CYS A 175 -15.48 -15.79 7.12
N GLU A 176 -16.13 -14.81 6.48
CA GLU A 176 -17.39 -14.20 6.93
C GLU A 176 -18.52 -15.23 7.08
N GLU A 177 -18.79 -16.03 6.04
CA GLU A 177 -19.81 -17.08 6.06
C GLU A 177 -19.57 -18.09 7.20
N ARG A 178 -18.32 -18.51 7.37
CA ARG A 178 -17.93 -19.45 8.43
C ARG A 178 -18.13 -18.83 9.81
N ARG A 179 -17.74 -17.56 10.01
CA ARG A 179 -17.94 -16.83 11.27
C ARG A 179 -19.43 -16.74 11.63
N GLN A 180 -20.28 -16.36 10.69
CA GLN A 180 -21.73 -16.29 10.87
C GLN A 180 -22.32 -17.67 11.22
N THR A 181 -21.91 -18.70 10.48
CA THR A 181 -22.34 -20.08 10.73
C THR A 181 -21.98 -20.53 12.15
N PHE A 182 -20.75 -20.31 12.61
CA PHE A 182 -20.35 -20.68 13.98
C PHE A 182 -21.12 -19.93 15.06
N GLN A 183 -21.47 -18.66 14.84
CA GLN A 183 -22.29 -17.89 15.78
C GLN A 183 -23.68 -18.52 15.96
N HIS A 184 -24.27 -19.08 14.91
CA HIS A 184 -25.55 -19.80 15.02
C HIS A 184 -25.46 -21.06 15.88
N PHE A 185 -24.31 -21.74 15.90
CA PHE A 185 -24.10 -22.94 16.70
C PHE A 185 -23.59 -22.66 18.13
N GLN A 186 -23.18 -21.42 18.44
CA GLN A 186 -22.74 -21.00 19.77
C GLN A 186 -23.82 -20.29 20.60
N ALA A 187 -25.00 -19.99 20.02
CA ALA A 187 -26.13 -19.54 20.82
C ALA A 187 -26.48 -20.62 21.85
N PRO A 188 -26.62 -20.28 23.15
CA PRO A 188 -26.92 -21.27 24.19
C PRO A 188 -28.20 -22.02 23.83
N GLY A 189 -28.15 -23.34 23.90
CA GLY A 189 -29.38 -24.13 23.89
C GLY A 189 -30.27 -23.68 25.03
N ASP A 190 -31.51 -23.29 24.71
CA ASP A 190 -32.63 -23.32 25.65
C ASP A 190 -32.86 -24.77 26.13
#